data_AF-A0A5B6YX27-F1
#
_entry.id   AF-A0A5B6YX27-F1
#
_cell.length_a   1.000
_cell.length_b   1.000
_cell.length_c   1.000
_cell.angle_alpha   90.00
_cell.angle_beta   90.00
_cell.angle_gamma   90.00
#
_symmetry.space_group_name_H-M   'P 1'
#
loop_
_entity.id
_entity.type
_entity.pdbx_description
1 polymer ?
#
loop_
_entity_poly.entity_id
_entity_poly.type
_entity_poly.pdbx_seq_one_letter_code
_entity_poly.pdbx_strand_id
1 'polypeptide(L)'
;LSNVYDLSFFDEIRAIEAFGTWPMALLSANRKRVIIEGPVCDSSEVIGWHLRKMNNLTDTRSPVHISSFAFNSSILWDPERWGRPSSVQDTSQNSIKFVKKEVLEEETKLKGIPAEGCSKIMLWHLHFPKGTTENSNLLETSSESGQR
;
A
#
# COMPACT_ATOMS: atom_id res chain seq x y z
N LEU A 1 10.01 -5.04 2.40
CA LEU A 1 8.85 -4.26 2.91
C LEU A 1 9.28 -3.64 4.22
N SER A 2 9.23 -2.33 4.37
CA SER A 2 9.52 -1.68 5.66
C SER A 2 8.42 -0.67 5.96
N ASN A 3 7.34 -1.19 6.52
CA ASN A 3 6.23 -0.37 6.99
C ASN A 3 6.35 -0.23 8.51
N VAL A 4 6.05 0.96 9.01
CA VAL A 4 5.89 1.25 10.43
C VAL A 4 4.43 1.62 10.64
N TYR A 5 3.82 1.09 11.69
CA TYR A 5 2.41 1.29 12.02
C TYR A 5 2.33 1.91 13.41
N ASP A 6 1.43 2.89 13.58
CA ASP A 6 1.00 3.33 14.91
C ASP A 6 0.26 2.16 15.57
N LEU A 7 0.34 2.01 16.90
CA LEU A 7 -0.44 0.95 17.55
C LEU A 7 -1.94 1.23 17.50
N SER A 8 -2.35 2.51 17.56
CA SER A 8 -3.74 2.93 17.45
C SER A 8 -4.34 2.57 16.08
N PHE A 9 -3.50 2.41 15.06
CA PHE A 9 -3.91 1.95 13.73
C PHE A 9 -4.73 0.65 13.80
N PHE A 10 -4.32 -0.28 14.66
CA PHE A 10 -4.96 -1.58 14.74
C PHE A 10 -6.32 -1.53 15.43
N ASP A 11 -6.56 -0.53 16.28
CA ASP A 11 -7.89 -0.27 16.85
C ASP A 11 -8.83 0.28 15.78
N GLU A 12 -8.34 1.22 14.98
CA GLU A 12 -9.10 1.83 13.88
C GLU A 12 -9.54 0.82 12.82
N ILE A 13 -8.64 -0.01 12.31
CA ILE A 13 -8.99 -0.98 11.25
C ILE A 13 -9.92 -2.10 11.75
N ARG A 14 -9.97 -2.35 13.07
CA ARG A 14 -10.90 -3.33 13.66
C ARG A 14 -12.35 -2.85 13.60
N ALA A 15 -12.58 -1.55 13.49
CA ALA A 15 -13.91 -0.97 13.38
C ALA A 15 -14.48 -0.94 11.94
N ILE A 16 -13.73 -1.47 10.95
CA ILE A 16 -14.17 -1.47 9.55
C ILE A 16 -15.37 -2.40 9.37
N GLU A 17 -16.49 -1.81 8.96
CA GLU A 17 -17.74 -2.55 8.69
C GLU A 17 -17.71 -3.25 7.32
N ALA A 18 -17.22 -2.56 6.29
CA ALA A 18 -17.13 -3.07 4.92
C ALA A 18 -15.74 -2.83 4.33
N PHE A 19 -15.44 -1.60 3.92
CA PHE A 19 -14.15 -1.20 3.38
C PHE A 19 -13.63 0.05 4.10
N GLY A 20 -12.33 0.08 4.38
CA GLY A 20 -11.66 1.19 5.04
C GLY A 20 -10.38 1.57 4.32
N THR A 21 -10.06 2.87 4.31
CA THR A 21 -8.83 3.41 3.75
C THR A 21 -8.28 4.55 4.60
N TRP A 22 -6.96 4.76 4.56
CA TRP A 22 -6.25 5.73 5.40
C TRP A 22 -5.06 6.32 4.65
N PRO A 23 -4.57 7.49 5.07
CA PRO A 23 -3.38 8.09 4.47
C PRO A 23 -2.10 7.33 4.87
N MET A 24 -1.17 7.27 3.92
CA MET A 24 0.15 6.67 4.05
C MET A 24 1.23 7.72 3.82
N ALA A 25 2.22 7.78 4.71
CA ALA A 25 3.40 8.60 4.50
C ALA A 25 4.55 7.77 3.92
N LEU A 26 5.02 8.12 2.74
CA LEU A 26 6.21 7.55 2.10
C LEU A 26 7.44 8.35 2.50
N LEU A 27 8.34 7.73 3.28
CA LEU A 27 9.58 8.35 3.74
C LEU A 27 10.76 7.88 2.88
N SER A 28 11.55 8.83 2.38
CA SER A 28 12.84 8.56 1.76
C SER A 28 13.95 9.21 2.58
N ALA A 29 14.68 8.40 3.35
CA ALA A 29 15.75 8.88 4.24
C ALA A 29 16.86 9.61 3.46
N ASN A 30 17.31 9.03 2.34
CA ASN A 30 18.37 9.60 1.50
C ASN A 30 17.98 10.99 0.93
N ARG A 31 16.71 11.16 0.55
CA ARG A 31 16.21 12.40 -0.06
C ARG A 31 15.66 13.40 0.97
N LYS A 32 15.71 13.08 2.27
CA LYS A 32 15.07 13.86 3.36
C LYS A 32 13.65 14.32 2.99
N ARG A 33 12.87 13.44 2.40
CA ARG A 33 11.57 13.77 1.81
C ARG A 33 10.47 12.86 2.34
N VAL A 34 9.36 13.48 2.73
CA VAL A 34 8.10 12.82 3.05
C VAL A 34 7.10 13.15 1.93
N ILE A 35 6.37 12.14 1.48
CA ILE A 35 5.23 12.30 0.57
C ILE A 35 4.04 11.63 1.24
N ILE A 36 2.91 12.29 1.29
CA ILE A 36 1.66 11.70 1.79
C ILE A 36 0.84 11.28 0.58
N GLU A 37 0.29 10.08 0.60
CA GLU A 37 -0.69 9.59 -0.36
C GLU A 37 -1.89 9.06 0.41
N GLY A 38 -3.12 9.30 -0.04
CA GLY A 38 -4.28 8.85 0.70
C GLY A 38 -5.61 9.49 0.28
N PRO A 39 -6.69 9.11 0.97
CA PRO A 39 -8.02 9.66 0.75
C PRO A 39 -8.11 11.12 1.23
N VAL A 40 -9.00 11.88 0.62
CA VAL A 40 -9.49 13.17 1.11
C VAL A 40 -10.90 12.92 1.63
N CYS A 41 -11.17 13.29 2.89
CA CYS A 41 -12.38 12.89 3.58
C CYS A 41 -13.16 14.08 4.12
N ASP A 42 -14.49 14.04 3.99
CA ASP A 42 -15.41 14.85 4.80
C ASP A 42 -15.95 13.95 5.91
N SER A 43 -15.51 14.19 7.15
CA SER A 43 -15.68 13.23 8.24
C SER A 43 -15.14 11.85 7.84
N SER A 44 -15.96 10.80 7.81
CA SER A 44 -15.54 9.47 7.36
C SER A 44 -15.82 9.19 5.87
N GLU A 45 -16.46 10.10 5.15
CA GLU A 45 -16.81 9.92 3.74
C GLU A 45 -15.62 10.29 2.85
N VAL A 46 -15.23 9.41 1.93
CA VAL A 46 -14.12 9.66 1.00
C VAL A 46 -14.62 10.46 -0.21
N ILE A 47 -14.19 11.72 -0.30
CA ILE A 47 -14.58 12.66 -1.37
C ILE A 47 -13.53 12.82 -2.47
N GLY A 48 -12.35 12.21 -2.30
CA GLY A 48 -11.27 12.30 -3.29
C GLY A 48 -9.98 11.62 -2.85
N TRP A 49 -8.90 11.84 -3.62
CA TRP A 49 -7.61 11.20 -3.40
C TRP A 49 -6.44 12.16 -3.66
N HIS A 50 -5.44 12.14 -2.78
CA HIS A 50 -4.16 12.80 -2.98
C HIS A 50 -3.10 11.75 -3.36
N LEU A 51 -2.62 11.77 -4.62
CA LEU A 51 -1.65 10.79 -5.14
C LEU A 51 -0.46 11.47 -5.82
N ARG A 52 0.73 10.90 -5.70
CA ARG A 52 1.96 11.45 -6.30
C ARG A 52 2.01 11.38 -7.82
N LYS A 53 1.27 10.45 -8.45
CA LYS A 53 1.42 10.09 -9.87
C LYS A 53 0.16 10.35 -10.72
N MET A 54 -0.69 11.32 -10.40
CA MET A 54 -1.84 11.68 -11.24
C MET A 54 -1.47 12.41 -12.57
N ASN A 55 -0.31 12.13 -13.17
CA ASN A 55 0.19 12.89 -14.32
C ASN A 55 -0.32 12.42 -15.69
N ASN A 56 -1.25 11.45 -15.79
CA ASN A 56 -1.88 11.13 -17.06
C ASN A 56 -3.36 10.83 -16.85
N LEU A 57 -4.22 11.49 -17.64
CA LEU A 57 -5.67 11.29 -17.78
C LEU A 57 -6.09 9.85 -18.16
N THR A 58 -5.15 8.89 -18.18
CA THR A 58 -5.30 7.51 -18.63
C THR A 58 -4.82 6.47 -17.62
N ASP A 59 -4.38 6.86 -16.40
CA ASP A 59 -3.98 5.87 -15.40
C ASP A 59 -5.21 5.24 -14.74
N THR A 60 -5.70 4.13 -15.31
CA THR A 60 -6.77 3.27 -14.78
C THR A 60 -6.36 2.50 -13.53
N ARG A 61 -5.22 2.84 -12.94
CA ARG A 61 -4.69 2.18 -11.75
C ARG A 61 -5.46 2.67 -10.53
N SER A 62 -6.03 1.71 -9.78
CA SER A 62 -6.67 1.97 -8.50
C SER A 62 -5.84 2.96 -7.65
N PRO A 63 -6.45 4.08 -7.20
CA PRO A 63 -5.78 5.08 -6.37
C PRO A 63 -5.25 4.50 -5.05
N VAL A 64 -5.74 3.32 -4.67
CA VAL A 64 -5.49 2.69 -3.39
C VAL A 64 -4.24 1.79 -3.45
N HIS A 65 -3.24 2.10 -2.61
CA HIS A 65 -2.06 1.25 -2.41
C HIS A 65 -2.44 -0.02 -1.63
N ILE A 66 -1.74 -1.15 -1.83
CA ILE A 66 -2.11 -2.42 -1.15
C ILE A 66 -2.10 -2.32 0.38
N SER A 67 -1.21 -1.49 0.91
CA SER A 67 -1.11 -1.26 2.36
C SER A 67 -2.01 -0.12 2.86
N SER A 68 -2.79 0.55 2.01
CA SER A 68 -3.64 1.69 2.40
C SER A 68 -5.13 1.38 2.39
N PHE A 69 -5.50 0.10 2.45
CA PHE A 69 -6.89 -0.31 2.66
C PHE A 69 -6.98 -1.59 3.45
N ALA A 70 -8.14 -1.79 4.06
CA ALA A 70 -8.57 -3.05 4.65
C ALA A 70 -10.08 -3.19 4.43
N PHE A 71 -10.56 -4.41 4.66
CA PHE A 71 -11.95 -4.75 4.49
C PHE A 71 -12.35 -5.79 5.53
N ASN A 72 -13.64 -5.84 5.82
CA ASN A 72 -14.20 -6.83 6.73
C ASN A 72 -14.01 -8.23 6.15
N SER A 73 -13.38 -9.12 6.92
CA SER A 73 -13.03 -10.48 6.45
C SER A 73 -14.25 -11.31 6.03
N SER A 74 -15.45 -11.02 6.55
CA SER A 74 -16.70 -11.68 6.14
C SER A 74 -16.94 -11.57 4.62
N ILE A 75 -16.43 -10.51 3.98
CA ILE A 75 -16.52 -10.33 2.53
C ILE A 75 -15.89 -11.52 1.80
N LEU A 76 -14.76 -12.07 2.28
CA LEU A 76 -14.09 -13.23 1.64
C LEU A 76 -14.95 -14.50 1.59
N TRP A 77 -15.95 -14.57 2.47
CA TRP A 77 -16.76 -15.77 2.68
C TRP A 77 -18.20 -15.58 2.18
N ASP A 78 -18.52 -14.44 1.56
CA ASP A 78 -19.84 -14.15 1.02
C ASP A 78 -20.09 -15.01 -0.25
N PRO A 79 -21.00 -16.00 -0.21
CA PRO A 79 -21.24 -16.89 -1.33
C PRO A 79 -21.89 -16.18 -2.53
N GLU A 80 -22.54 -15.03 -2.36
CA GLU A 80 -23.05 -14.27 -3.49
C GLU A 80 -21.93 -13.60 -4.28
N ARG A 81 -20.83 -13.26 -3.61
CA ARG A 81 -19.63 -12.63 -4.19
C ARG A 81 -18.58 -13.65 -4.66
N TRP A 82 -18.33 -14.72 -3.90
CA TRP A 82 -17.33 -15.76 -4.21
C TRP A 82 -17.91 -17.00 -4.92
N GLY A 83 -19.24 -17.19 -4.90
CA GLY A 83 -19.92 -18.38 -5.44
C GLY A 83 -20.39 -18.26 -6.89
N ARG A 84 -20.13 -17.14 -7.58
CA ARG A 84 -20.35 -17.02 -9.03
C ARG A 84 -19.00 -17.02 -9.75
N PRO A 85 -18.75 -17.96 -10.68
CA PRO A 85 -17.68 -17.76 -11.65
C PRO A 85 -18.03 -16.49 -12.43
N SER A 86 -17.30 -15.40 -12.19
CA SER A 86 -17.36 -14.21 -13.05
C SER A 86 -17.21 -14.70 -14.49
N SER A 87 -18.17 -14.37 -15.37
CA SER A 87 -18.13 -14.75 -16.79
C SER A 87 -16.91 -14.17 -17.50
N VAL A 88 -16.24 -13.21 -16.88
CA VAL A 88 -14.92 -12.75 -17.27
C VAL A 88 -13.91 -13.61 -16.53
N GLN A 89 -13.36 -14.60 -17.25
CA GLN A 89 -12.12 -15.27 -16.88
C GLN A 89 -10.99 -14.23 -16.86
N ASP A 90 -10.93 -13.39 -15.82
CA ASP A 90 -9.69 -12.66 -15.55
C ASP A 90 -8.74 -13.64 -14.85
N THR A 91 -8.08 -14.43 -15.69
CA THR A 91 -7.00 -15.37 -15.36
C THR A 91 -5.75 -14.68 -14.81
N SER A 92 -5.83 -13.40 -14.43
CA SER A 92 -4.76 -12.80 -13.64
C SER A 92 -4.73 -13.46 -12.26
N GLN A 93 -3.71 -14.28 -12.04
CA GLN A 93 -3.33 -14.93 -10.77
C GLN A 93 -3.03 -13.93 -9.63
N ASN A 94 -3.50 -12.69 -9.73
CA ASN A 94 -3.18 -11.61 -8.82
C ASN A 94 -4.43 -11.21 -8.04
N SER A 95 -4.72 -11.99 -6.98
CA SER A 95 -5.82 -11.75 -6.03
C SER A 95 -5.88 -10.30 -5.53
N ILE A 96 -4.74 -9.60 -5.50
CA ILE A 96 -4.64 -8.18 -5.14
C ILE A 96 -5.38 -7.28 -6.14
N LYS A 97 -5.30 -7.55 -7.45
CA LYS A 97 -5.99 -6.75 -8.47
C LYS A 97 -7.50 -6.89 -8.34
N PHE A 98 -7.97 -8.10 -8.06
CA PHE A 98 -9.39 -8.38 -7.82
C PHE A 98 -9.90 -7.61 -6.60
N VAL A 99 -9.24 -7.73 -5.45
CA VAL A 99 -9.65 -7.01 -4.23
C VAL A 99 -9.65 -5.50 -4.45
N LYS A 100 -8.66 -4.97 -5.18
CA LYS A 100 -8.65 -3.54 -5.53
C LYS A 100 -9.83 -3.13 -6.41
N LYS A 101 -10.30 -3.99 -7.30
CA LYS A 101 -11.45 -3.73 -8.15
C LYS A 101 -12.75 -3.73 -7.33
N GLU A 102 -12.92 -4.71 -6.44
CA GLU A 102 -14.06 -4.77 -5.51
C GLU A 102 -14.15 -3.51 -4.62
N VAL A 103 -13.01 -3.04 -4.09
CA VAL A 103 -12.94 -1.79 -3.31
C VAL A 103 -13.41 -0.59 -4.13
N LEU A 104 -13.10 -0.55 -5.43
CA LEU A 104 -13.49 0.54 -6.32
C LEU A 104 -14.97 0.49 -6.72
N GLU A 105 -15.49 -0.71 -6.97
CA GLU A 105 -16.91 -0.90 -7.28
C GLU A 105 -17.81 -0.51 -6.10
N GLU A 106 -17.27 -0.57 -4.88
CA GLU A 106 -17.95 -0.14 -3.64
C GLU A 106 -17.38 1.16 -3.04
N GLU A 107 -16.91 2.08 -3.88
CA GLU A 107 -16.40 3.39 -3.44
C GLU A 107 -17.37 4.14 -2.51
N THR A 108 -18.68 3.99 -2.70
CA THR A 108 -19.71 4.62 -1.83
C THR A 108 -19.78 4.04 -0.42
N LYS A 109 -19.18 2.87 -0.17
CA LYS A 109 -19.08 2.23 1.14
C LYS A 109 -17.66 2.28 1.71
N LEU A 110 -16.72 2.86 0.97
CA LEU A 110 -15.35 3.02 1.41
C LEU A 110 -15.28 4.15 2.44
N LYS A 111 -14.96 3.80 3.70
CA LYS A 111 -14.83 4.78 4.77
C LYS A 111 -13.38 5.20 4.99
N GLY A 112 -13.22 6.49 5.25
CA GLY A 112 -11.98 7.12 5.66
C GLY A 112 -11.63 6.83 7.12
N ILE A 113 -10.35 6.57 7.37
CA ILE A 113 -9.81 6.23 8.68
C ILE A 113 -8.61 7.16 9.01
N PRO A 114 -8.55 7.76 10.21
CA PRO A 114 -9.58 7.70 11.26
C PRO A 114 -10.83 8.49 10.86
N ALA A 115 -11.96 8.24 11.54
CA ALA A 115 -13.27 8.79 11.18
C ALA A 115 -13.32 10.32 11.25
N GLU A 116 -12.40 10.95 11.98
CA GLU A 116 -12.23 12.40 12.05
C GLU A 116 -11.46 12.94 10.83
N GLY A 117 -12.01 12.73 9.62
CA GLY A 117 -11.52 13.39 8.42
C GLY A 117 -10.22 12.83 7.84
N CYS A 118 -9.89 11.55 8.08
CA CYS A 118 -8.63 10.97 7.61
C CYS A 118 -7.39 11.77 8.07
N SER A 119 -7.50 12.44 9.22
CA SER A 119 -6.59 13.52 9.63
C SER A 119 -5.25 13.05 10.19
N LYS A 120 -5.10 11.74 10.49
CA LYS A 120 -3.91 11.17 11.12
C LYS A 120 -3.17 10.22 10.19
N ILE A 121 -1.85 10.42 10.07
CA ILE A 121 -0.96 9.42 9.49
C ILE A 121 -0.71 8.34 10.55
N MET A 122 -1.05 7.09 10.21
CA MET A 122 -0.86 5.92 11.08
C MET A 122 -0.02 4.82 10.43
N LEU A 123 0.35 5.02 9.16
CA LEU A 123 1.17 4.12 8.38
C LEU A 123 2.28 4.89 7.66
N TRP A 124 3.52 4.49 7.93
CA TRP A 124 4.70 5.02 7.28
C TRP A 124 5.38 3.92 6.45
N HIS A 125 5.57 4.18 5.16
CA HIS A 125 6.32 3.33 4.26
C HIS A 125 7.75 3.85 4.12
N LEU A 126 8.72 3.11 4.63
CA LEU A 126 10.13 3.46 4.61
C LEU A 126 10.80 2.92 3.34
N HIS A 127 11.29 3.82 2.51
CA HIS A 127 12.09 3.47 1.35
C HIS A 127 13.59 3.49 1.70
N PHE A 128 14.12 2.31 2.01
CA PHE A 128 15.56 2.08 2.15
C PHE A 128 16.15 1.69 0.80
N PRO A 129 17.21 2.37 0.31
CA PRO A 129 17.99 1.86 -0.79
C PRO A 129 18.54 0.48 -0.42
N LYS A 130 18.50 -0.48 -1.35
CA LYS A 130 19.31 -1.69 -1.18
C LYS A 130 20.77 -1.23 -1.17
N GLY A 131 21.52 -1.56 -0.13
CA GLY A 131 22.96 -1.35 -0.14
C GLY A 131 23.53 -2.03 -1.38
N THR A 132 24.36 -1.31 -2.14
CA THR A 132 25.22 -1.94 -3.13
C THR A 132 26.13 -2.89 -2.37
N THR A 133 25.90 -4.20 -2.52
CA THR A 133 26.90 -5.20 -2.12
C THR A 133 28.11 -4.94 -3.01
N GLU A 134 29.13 -4.25 -2.48
CA GLU A 134 30.44 -4.29 -3.12
C GLU A 134 30.91 -5.74 -3.05
N ASN A 135 31.11 -6.35 -4.21
CA ASN A 135 31.71 -7.68 -4.31
C ASN A 135 33.07 -7.64 -3.64
N SER A 136 33.17 -8.16 -2.42
CA SER A 136 34.43 -8.43 -1.75
C SER A 136 35.09 -9.64 -2.41
N ASN A 137 35.59 -9.47 -3.64
CA ASN A 137 36.42 -10.41 -4.37
C ASN A 137 37.20 -9.62 -5.42
N LEU A 138 38.30 -8.97 -5.02
CA LEU A 138 39.51 -8.73 -5.82
C LEU A 138 40.44 -7.76 -5.07
N LEU A 139 41.16 -8.30 -4.11
CA LEU A 139 42.49 -7.82 -3.72
C LEU A 139 43.24 -8.99 -3.06
N GLU A 140 43.35 -10.12 -3.77
CA GLU A 140 44.53 -10.97 -3.63
C GLU A 140 45.64 -10.28 -4.42
N THR A 141 46.31 -9.32 -3.77
CA THR A 141 47.57 -8.79 -4.28
C THR A 141 48.64 -9.83 -3.94
N SER A 142 49.09 -10.50 -4.99
CA SER A 142 50.40 -11.12 -5.16
C SER A 142 51.43 -10.77 -4.07
N SER A 143 51.62 -11.66 -3.11
CA SER A 143 52.85 -11.74 -2.33
C SER A 143 53.80 -12.71 -3.04
N GLU A 144 54.50 -12.24 -4.07
CA GLU A 144 55.78 -12.83 -4.48
C GLU A 144 56.80 -12.54 -3.37
N SER A 145 56.97 -13.47 -2.44
CA SER A 145 58.17 -13.53 -1.60
C SER A 145 59.19 -14.41 -2.30
N GLY A 146 60.23 -13.78 -2.86
CA GLY A 146 61.42 -14.47 -3.34
C GLY A 146 62.05 -15.33 -2.24
N GLN A 147 62.34 -16.58 -2.58
CA GLN A 147 63.22 -17.46 -1.82
C GLN A 147 64.29 -18.03 -2.75
N ARG A 148 65.54 -17.70 -2.41
CA ARG A 148 66.84 -18.25 -2.80
C ARG A 148 67.41 -17.88 -4.17
#